data_AF-A0A938GUG4-F1
#
_entry.id   AF-A0A938GUG4-F1
#
_cell.length_a   1.000
_cell.length_b   1.000
_cell.length_c   1.000
_cell.angle_alpha   90.00
_cell.angle_beta   90.00
_cell.angle_gamma   90.00
#
_symmetry.space_group_name_H-M   'P 1'
#
loop_
_entity.id
_entity.type
_entity.pdbx_description
1 polymer ?
#
loop_
_entity_poly.entity_id
_entity_poly.type
_entity_poly.pdbx_seq_one_letter_code
_entity_poly.pdbx_strand_id
1 'polypeptide(L)'
;MSSELIPASLGIVRAEKAIFAQRRRGNADPADWPDYLNAAQVVLAYAQDFNRAQSIALFDIRNATSVIGAARILDAAAAGFLEKWKVQADEETKSLVFSYSALAASGYAISGNFPAAQTVLKRALFLWPANAPLETALLACSAPAILGAFYDFVRSDRRALGLVEMLAAFLSGQDPGGHRLRTMFDAVRKGLVEPFEQTLWMAGRAVLHQVENLSTAGLLQQKTAAPDS
;
A
#
# COMPACT_ATOMS: atom_id res chain seq x y z
N MET A 1 18.42 29.50 14.45
CA MET A 1 17.58 28.72 13.51
C MET A 1 18.03 27.28 13.60
N SER A 2 17.31 26.49 14.40
CA SER A 2 17.63 25.10 14.70
C SER A 2 17.18 24.21 13.54
N SER A 3 18.14 23.70 12.77
CA SER A 3 17.91 22.57 11.89
C SER A 3 17.51 21.38 12.78
N GLU A 4 16.22 21.08 12.87
CA GLU A 4 15.78 19.83 13.48
C GLU A 4 16.37 18.68 12.68
N LEU A 5 17.38 18.05 13.29
CA LEU A 5 18.10 16.91 12.77
C LEU A 5 17.10 15.79 12.52
N ILE A 6 16.88 15.49 11.24
CA ILE A 6 16.35 14.21 10.80
C ILE A 6 17.18 13.11 11.51
N PRO A 7 16.57 12.23 12.34
CA PRO A 7 17.26 11.20 13.10
C PRO A 7 18.24 10.40 12.22
N ALA A 8 19.43 10.05 12.76
CA ALA A 8 20.47 9.34 12.01
C ALA A 8 20.01 7.98 11.43
N SER A 9 18.98 7.37 12.04
CA SER A 9 18.32 6.15 11.54
C SER A 9 17.59 6.34 10.19
N LEU A 10 17.30 7.58 9.79
CA LEU A 10 16.71 7.95 8.50
C LEU A 10 17.77 8.34 7.46
N GLY A 11 19.05 7.94 7.64
CA GLY A 11 20.12 8.18 6.66
C GLY A 11 19.83 7.66 5.25
N ILE A 12 18.92 6.69 5.11
CA ILE A 12 18.37 6.20 3.85
C ILE A 12 17.58 7.29 3.11
N VAL A 13 16.83 8.13 3.83
CA VAL A 13 16.11 9.27 3.27
C VAL A 13 17.10 10.30 2.71
N ARG A 14 18.31 10.43 3.28
CA ARG A 14 19.36 11.29 2.67
C ARG A 14 19.86 10.74 1.32
N ALA A 15 19.98 9.42 1.18
CA ALA A 15 20.32 8.81 -0.10
C ALA A 15 19.20 8.96 -1.13
N GLU A 16 17.94 8.90 -0.71
CA GLU A 16 16.77 9.11 -1.59
C GLU A 16 16.61 10.59 -1.97
N LYS A 17 16.87 11.52 -1.04
CA LYS A 17 17.05 12.96 -1.35
C LYS A 17 18.15 13.17 -2.39
N ALA A 18 19.27 12.45 -2.29
CA ALA A 18 20.36 12.53 -3.27
C ALA A 18 19.93 12.00 -4.66
N ILE A 19 19.10 10.96 -4.74
CA ILE A 19 18.57 10.42 -6.00
C ILE A 19 17.60 11.40 -6.67
N PHE A 20 16.72 12.05 -5.90
CA PHE A 20 15.82 13.08 -6.41
C PHE A 20 16.56 14.39 -6.75
N ALA A 21 17.58 14.77 -5.98
CA ALA A 21 18.46 15.91 -6.26
C ALA A 21 19.33 15.66 -7.51
N GLN A 22 19.84 14.44 -7.74
CA GLN A 22 20.60 14.09 -8.95
C GLN A 22 19.77 14.21 -10.23
N ARG A 23 18.45 13.99 -10.17
CA ARG A 23 17.55 14.12 -11.34
C ARG A 23 17.15 15.57 -11.63
N ARG A 24 17.25 16.49 -10.66
CA ARG A 24 17.11 17.93 -10.89
C ARG A 24 18.48 18.52 -11.26
N ARG A 25 18.79 18.56 -12.56
CA ARG A 25 19.97 19.29 -13.08
C ARG A 25 19.86 20.78 -12.73
N GLY A 26 20.68 21.25 -11.79
CA GLY A 26 21.07 22.67 -11.63
C GLY A 26 20.16 23.56 -10.78
N ASN A 27 20.77 24.24 -9.79
CA ASN A 27 20.35 25.50 -9.16
C ASN A 27 18.93 25.65 -8.58
N ALA A 28 18.20 24.57 -8.28
CA ALA A 28 16.95 24.67 -7.52
C ALA A 28 17.23 24.71 -6.01
N ASP A 29 16.47 25.50 -5.25
CA ASP A 29 16.46 25.47 -3.79
C ASP A 29 16.35 24.02 -3.27
N PRO A 30 17.00 23.68 -2.14
CA PRO A 30 16.91 22.35 -1.57
C PRO A 30 15.45 22.02 -1.28
N ALA A 31 14.93 20.95 -1.90
CA ALA A 31 13.55 20.54 -1.70
C ALA A 31 13.24 20.29 -0.22
N ASP A 32 12.10 20.80 0.23
CA ASP A 32 11.63 20.62 1.59
C ASP A 32 10.87 19.30 1.73
N TRP A 33 10.71 18.81 2.96
CA TRP A 33 10.04 17.53 3.22
C TRP A 33 8.64 17.41 2.56
N PRO A 34 7.78 18.44 2.56
CA PRO A 34 6.49 18.39 1.86
C PRO A 34 6.60 18.14 0.35
N ASP A 35 7.65 18.64 -0.31
CA ASP A 35 7.86 18.42 -1.75
C ASP A 35 8.10 16.94 -2.07
N TYR A 36 8.82 16.25 -1.18
CA TYR A 36 9.05 14.80 -1.32
C TYR A 36 7.77 14.01 -1.09
N LEU A 37 6.93 14.40 -0.12
CA LEU A 37 5.64 13.75 0.13
C LEU A 37 4.71 13.89 -1.08
N ASN A 38 4.62 15.09 -1.65
CA ASN A 38 3.84 15.35 -2.84
C ASN A 38 4.36 14.52 -4.03
N ALA A 39 5.68 14.56 -4.29
CA ALA A 39 6.28 13.76 -5.35
C ALA A 39 6.03 12.26 -5.18
N ALA A 40 6.09 11.74 -3.95
CA ALA A 40 5.78 10.34 -3.66
C ALA A 40 4.31 10.00 -3.95
N GLN A 41 3.36 10.86 -3.55
CA GLN A 41 1.94 10.69 -3.85
C GLN A 41 1.67 10.68 -5.36
N VAL A 42 2.31 11.58 -6.11
CA VAL A 42 2.20 11.63 -7.59
C VAL A 42 2.72 10.35 -8.22
N VAL A 43 3.87 9.84 -7.77
CA VAL A 43 4.41 8.56 -8.28
C VAL A 43 3.47 7.40 -8.01
N LEU A 44 2.88 7.33 -6.81
CA LEU A 44 1.88 6.30 -6.51
C LEU A 44 0.60 6.46 -7.34
N ALA A 45 0.17 7.70 -7.59
CA ALA A 45 -1.00 8.00 -8.41
C ALA A 45 -0.83 7.53 -9.87
N TYR A 46 0.38 7.61 -10.42
CA TYR A 46 0.68 6.99 -11.72
C TYR A 46 0.68 5.47 -11.66
N ALA A 47 1.19 4.89 -10.58
CA ALA A 47 1.31 3.44 -10.44
C ALA A 47 -0.04 2.72 -10.25
N GLN A 48 -1.02 3.36 -9.60
CA GLN A 48 -2.37 2.80 -9.42
C GLN A 48 -3.17 2.68 -10.75
N ASP A 49 -2.80 3.45 -11.78
CA ASP A 49 -3.44 3.39 -13.10
C ASP A 49 -2.96 2.20 -13.95
N PHE A 50 -1.98 1.43 -13.47
CA PHE A 50 -1.46 0.28 -14.19
C PHE A 50 -2.52 -0.81 -14.26
N ASN A 51 -2.89 -1.21 -15.48
CA ASN A 51 -3.77 -2.34 -15.69
C ASN A 51 -3.02 -3.68 -15.52
N ARG A 52 -3.77 -4.80 -15.54
CA ARG A 52 -3.21 -6.15 -15.36
C ARG A 52 -2.08 -6.52 -16.33
N ALA A 53 -2.09 -6.01 -17.56
CA ALA A 53 -1.01 -6.28 -18.51
C ALA A 53 0.24 -5.44 -18.19
N GLN A 54 0.05 -4.23 -17.68
CA GLN A 54 1.12 -3.32 -17.29
C GLN A 54 1.72 -3.65 -15.93
N SER A 55 1.00 -4.33 -15.04
CA SER A 55 1.51 -4.69 -13.70
C SER A 55 2.75 -5.59 -13.75
N ILE A 56 2.95 -6.32 -14.86
CA ILE A 56 4.16 -7.12 -15.10
C ILE A 56 5.40 -6.21 -15.26
N ALA A 57 5.24 -5.01 -15.81
CA ALA A 57 6.33 -4.06 -15.95
C ALA A 57 6.87 -3.57 -14.60
N LEU A 58 6.10 -3.72 -13.51
CA LEU A 58 6.53 -3.42 -12.15
C LEU A 58 7.44 -4.50 -11.54
N PHE A 59 7.67 -5.62 -12.24
CA PHE A 59 8.75 -6.57 -11.90
C PHE A 59 10.11 -6.12 -12.45
N ASP A 60 10.14 -5.17 -13.41
CA ASP A 60 11.39 -4.56 -13.84
C ASP A 60 11.88 -3.59 -12.75
N ILE A 61 13.11 -3.79 -12.31
CA ILE A 61 13.77 -2.97 -11.30
C ILE A 61 13.70 -1.48 -11.63
N ARG A 62 13.77 -1.07 -12.91
CA ARG A 62 13.72 0.34 -13.32
C ARG A 62 12.39 0.99 -12.99
N ASN A 63 11.29 0.26 -13.16
CA ASN A 63 9.94 0.74 -12.87
C ASN A 63 9.60 0.59 -11.39
N ALA A 64 10.02 -0.52 -10.76
CA ALA A 64 9.80 -0.77 -9.34
C ALA A 64 10.51 0.23 -8.43
N THR A 65 11.72 0.68 -8.82
CA THR A 65 12.56 1.56 -7.98
C THR A 65 11.85 2.86 -7.60
N SER A 66 11.14 3.49 -8.54
CA SER A 66 10.44 4.74 -8.25
C SER A 66 9.24 4.55 -7.31
N VAL A 67 8.49 3.46 -7.50
CA VAL A 67 7.34 3.12 -6.64
C VAL A 67 7.82 2.75 -5.22
N ILE A 68 8.89 1.97 -5.11
CA ILE A 68 9.51 1.62 -3.82
C ILE A 68 10.06 2.88 -3.13
N GLY A 69 10.73 3.77 -3.86
CA GLY A 69 11.22 5.03 -3.31
C GLY A 69 10.09 5.93 -2.79
N ALA A 70 8.98 6.03 -3.52
CA ALA A 70 7.80 6.73 -3.07
C ALA A 70 7.19 6.10 -1.80
N ALA A 71 7.05 4.77 -1.76
CA ALA A 71 6.56 4.06 -0.59
C ALA A 71 7.45 4.29 0.65
N ARG A 72 8.78 4.34 0.48
CA ARG A 72 9.75 4.61 1.56
C ARG A 72 9.65 6.02 2.12
N ILE A 73 9.45 7.01 1.26
CA ILE A 73 9.23 8.41 1.68
C ILE A 73 7.97 8.49 2.56
N LEU A 74 6.87 7.84 2.13
CA LEU A 74 5.60 7.83 2.86
C LEU A 74 5.69 7.00 4.16
N ASP A 75 6.43 5.90 4.15
CA ASP A 75 6.72 5.08 5.34
C ASP A 75 7.50 5.88 6.39
N ALA A 76 8.52 6.63 5.97
CA ALA A 76 9.27 7.54 6.82
C ALA A 76 8.37 8.66 7.38
N ALA A 77 7.45 9.19 6.57
CA ALA A 77 6.47 10.18 7.02
C ALA A 77 5.54 9.60 8.09
N ALA A 78 4.99 8.41 7.84
CA ALA A 78 4.15 7.69 8.79
C ALA A 78 4.86 7.43 10.11
N ALA A 79 6.13 7.00 10.07
CA ALA A 79 6.95 6.80 11.26
C ALA A 79 7.17 8.11 12.03
N GLY A 80 7.45 9.21 11.32
CA GLY A 80 7.60 10.54 11.93
C GLY A 80 6.33 11.03 12.62
N PHE A 81 5.16 10.89 11.97
CA PHE A 81 3.88 11.22 12.59
C PHE A 81 3.54 10.30 13.75
N LEU A 82 3.95 9.02 13.71
CA LEU A 82 3.73 8.08 14.81
C LEU A 82 4.50 8.51 16.07
N GLU A 83 5.75 8.93 15.92
CA GLU A 83 6.53 9.46 17.04
C GLU A 83 5.92 10.75 17.60
N LYS A 84 5.41 11.65 16.74
CA LYS A 84 4.68 12.85 17.20
C LYS A 84 3.40 12.48 17.96
N TRP A 85 2.62 11.53 17.43
CA TRP A 85 1.39 11.08 18.07
C TRP A 85 1.64 10.45 19.44
N LYS A 86 2.73 9.70 19.63
CA LYS A 86 3.09 9.16 20.95
C LYS A 86 3.31 10.25 22.02
N VAL A 87 3.65 11.47 21.60
CA VAL A 87 3.86 12.62 22.49
C VAL A 87 2.58 13.42 22.70
N GLN A 88 1.82 13.68 21.62
CA GLN A 88 0.69 14.62 21.64
C GLN A 88 -0.69 13.94 21.73
N ALA A 89 -0.78 12.69 21.29
CA ALA A 89 -1.96 11.84 21.29
C ALA A 89 -3.23 12.46 20.65
N ASP A 90 -3.08 13.37 19.69
CA ASP A 90 -4.19 14.03 19.02
C ASP A 90 -4.72 13.22 17.82
N GLU A 91 -6.02 13.40 17.50
CA GLU A 91 -6.69 12.65 16.44
C GLU A 91 -6.25 13.08 15.03
N GLU A 92 -5.79 14.32 14.84
CA GLU A 92 -5.30 14.79 13.54
C GLU A 92 -4.00 14.05 13.16
N THR A 93 -3.02 14.04 14.06
CA THR A 93 -1.77 13.30 13.88
C THR A 93 -2.03 11.80 13.71
N LYS A 94 -2.98 11.23 14.46
CA LYS A 94 -3.39 9.82 14.30
C LYS A 94 -3.93 9.53 12.90
N SER A 95 -4.78 10.41 12.36
CA SER A 95 -5.30 10.31 10.99
C SER A 95 -4.18 10.38 9.94
N LEU A 96 -3.17 11.22 10.17
CA LEU A 96 -1.98 11.29 9.32
C LEU A 96 -1.16 9.98 9.39
N VAL A 97 -0.94 9.41 10.57
CA VAL A 97 -0.24 8.12 10.72
C VAL A 97 -0.94 7.04 9.89
N PHE A 98 -2.27 6.95 10.01
CA PHE A 98 -3.07 6.00 9.23
C PHE A 98 -2.93 6.24 7.72
N SER A 99 -3.17 7.48 7.27
CA SER A 99 -3.19 7.82 5.85
C SER A 99 -1.86 7.54 5.17
N TYR A 100 -0.75 7.97 5.78
CA TYR A 100 0.59 7.70 5.26
C TYR A 100 0.98 6.23 5.34
N SER A 101 0.57 5.50 6.40
CA SER A 101 0.82 4.06 6.50
C SER A 101 0.07 3.28 5.43
N ALA A 102 -1.19 3.62 5.17
CA ALA A 102 -2.01 2.99 4.14
C ALA A 102 -1.41 3.21 2.74
N LEU A 103 -1.05 4.45 2.40
CA LEU A 103 -0.43 4.77 1.11
C LEU A 103 0.93 4.09 0.94
N ALA A 104 1.78 4.10 1.97
CA ALA A 104 3.08 3.42 1.94
C ALA A 104 2.92 1.91 1.75
N ALA A 105 1.99 1.29 2.48
CA ALA A 105 1.70 -0.14 2.36
C ALA A 105 1.20 -0.50 0.96
N SER A 106 0.25 0.27 0.42
CA SER A 106 -0.22 0.08 -0.96
C SER A 106 0.91 0.27 -1.98
N GLY A 107 1.78 1.28 -1.81
CA GLY A 107 2.94 1.50 -2.68
C GLY A 107 3.90 0.30 -2.70
N TYR A 108 4.27 -0.22 -1.53
CA TYR A 108 5.08 -1.44 -1.46
C TYR A 108 4.36 -2.63 -2.12
N ALA A 109 3.07 -2.81 -1.84
CA ALA A 109 2.30 -3.93 -2.37
C ALA A 109 2.07 -3.86 -3.89
N ILE A 110 1.94 -2.66 -4.48
CA ILE A 110 1.88 -2.47 -5.95
C ILE A 110 3.15 -2.98 -6.63
N SER A 111 4.30 -2.90 -5.94
CA SER A 111 5.58 -3.46 -6.41
C SER A 111 5.79 -4.93 -6.01
N GLY A 112 4.78 -5.59 -5.44
CA GLY A 112 4.87 -6.97 -4.95
C GLY A 112 5.63 -7.15 -3.63
N ASN A 113 6.07 -6.06 -2.99
CA ASN A 113 6.80 -6.09 -1.73
C ASN A 113 5.86 -6.20 -0.52
N PHE A 114 5.11 -7.29 -0.45
CA PHE A 114 4.17 -7.57 0.65
C PHE A 114 4.81 -7.61 2.04
N PRO A 115 6.07 -8.09 2.25
CA PRO A 115 6.71 -8.04 3.56
C PRO A 115 6.91 -6.61 4.09
N ALA A 116 7.31 -5.66 3.22
CA ALA A 116 7.44 -4.26 3.60
C ALA A 116 6.07 -3.64 3.91
N ALA A 117 5.06 -3.89 3.06
CA ALA A 117 3.69 -3.45 3.31
C ALA A 117 3.14 -3.95 4.65
N GLN A 118 3.34 -5.23 4.96
CA GLN A 118 2.99 -5.83 6.23
C GLN A 118 3.66 -5.14 7.42
N THR A 119 4.95 -4.81 7.29
CA THR A 119 5.72 -4.16 8.36
C THR A 119 5.15 -2.77 8.67
N VAL A 120 4.84 -1.99 7.63
CA VAL A 120 4.19 -0.68 7.79
C VAL A 120 2.85 -0.81 8.49
N LEU A 121 1.98 -1.70 8.02
CA LEU A 121 0.63 -1.85 8.60
C LEU A 121 0.68 -2.36 10.03
N LYS A 122 1.52 -3.36 10.35
CA LYS A 122 1.70 -3.85 11.74
C LYS A 122 2.09 -2.73 12.71
N ARG A 123 2.93 -1.79 12.26
CA ARG A 123 3.40 -0.68 13.09
C ARG A 123 2.27 0.31 13.42
N ALA A 124 1.24 0.42 12.59
CA ALA A 124 0.13 1.36 12.76
C ALA A 124 -1.20 0.68 13.13
N LEU A 125 -1.29 -0.66 13.11
CA LEU A 125 -2.55 -1.41 13.25
C LEU A 125 -3.28 -1.14 14.58
N PHE A 126 -2.56 -0.85 15.66
CA PHE A 126 -3.20 -0.53 16.94
C PHE A 126 -3.87 0.85 16.96
N LEU A 127 -3.58 1.70 15.98
CA LEU A 127 -4.18 3.02 15.79
C LEU A 127 -5.33 3.01 14.77
N TRP A 128 -5.65 1.83 14.24
CA TRP A 128 -6.58 1.70 13.15
C TRP A 128 -7.99 2.14 13.58
N PRO A 129 -8.69 2.94 12.76
CA PRO A 129 -10.03 3.37 13.11
C PRO A 129 -10.97 2.17 13.20
N ALA A 130 -11.71 2.05 14.30
CA ALA A 130 -12.72 1.00 14.48
C ALA A 130 -13.87 1.11 13.46
N ASN A 131 -14.07 2.28 12.87
CA ASN A 131 -15.14 2.58 11.91
C ASN A 131 -14.65 2.63 10.45
N ALA A 132 -13.50 2.03 10.13
CA ALA A 132 -12.95 1.99 8.78
C ALA A 132 -12.88 0.55 8.19
N PRO A 133 -13.99 -0.22 8.20
CA PRO A 133 -13.96 -1.63 7.80
C PRO A 133 -13.62 -1.80 6.31
N LEU A 134 -14.08 -0.89 5.44
CA LEU A 134 -13.88 -1.00 4.01
C LEU A 134 -12.42 -0.75 3.63
N GLU A 135 -11.79 0.29 4.17
CA GLU A 135 -10.37 0.59 3.98
C GLU A 135 -9.50 -0.52 4.54
N THR A 136 -9.89 -1.08 5.70
CA THR A 136 -9.20 -2.23 6.28
C THR A 136 -9.23 -3.44 5.35
N ALA A 137 -10.38 -3.72 4.74
CA ALA A 137 -10.49 -4.80 3.77
C ALA A 137 -9.63 -4.56 2.50
N LEU A 138 -9.54 -3.31 2.03
CA LEU A 138 -8.65 -2.96 0.90
C LEU A 138 -7.17 -3.15 1.27
N LEU A 139 -6.79 -2.82 2.50
CA LEU A 139 -5.40 -2.93 2.96
C LEU A 139 -5.03 -4.36 3.35
N ALA A 140 -6.01 -5.23 3.61
CA ALA A 140 -5.79 -6.66 3.70
C ALA A 140 -5.16 -7.23 2.41
N CYS A 141 -5.51 -6.68 1.23
CA CYS A 141 -4.85 -7.03 -0.03
C CYS A 141 -3.37 -6.63 -0.05
N SER A 142 -2.99 -5.55 0.65
CA SER A 142 -1.62 -5.06 0.72
C SER A 142 -0.75 -5.84 1.71
N ALA A 143 -1.35 -6.51 2.71
CA ALA A 143 -0.62 -7.33 3.68
C ALA A 143 -1.36 -8.65 3.98
N PRO A 144 -1.42 -9.58 3.01
CA PRO A 144 -2.17 -10.83 3.15
C PRO A 144 -1.64 -11.72 4.29
N ALA A 145 -0.36 -11.61 4.65
CA ALA A 145 0.24 -12.38 5.74
C ALA A 145 -0.27 -12.03 7.15
N ILE A 146 -1.00 -10.91 7.30
CA ILE A 146 -1.61 -10.50 8.58
C ILE A 146 -3.13 -10.43 8.50
N LEU A 147 -3.72 -11.13 7.53
CA LEU A 147 -5.16 -11.16 7.29
C LEU A 147 -5.95 -11.50 8.56
N GLY A 148 -5.43 -12.42 9.39
CA GLY A 148 -5.99 -12.77 10.69
C GLY A 148 -6.24 -11.57 11.61
N ALA A 149 -5.34 -10.58 11.59
CA ALA A 149 -5.44 -9.39 12.42
C ALA A 149 -6.48 -8.38 11.90
N PHE A 150 -6.89 -8.48 10.63
CA PHE A 150 -7.90 -7.58 10.05
C PHE A 150 -9.34 -8.01 10.35
N TYR A 151 -9.57 -9.27 10.73
CA TYR A 151 -10.94 -9.78 10.98
C TYR A 151 -11.69 -8.96 12.01
N ASP A 152 -11.06 -8.57 13.11
CA ASP A 152 -11.72 -7.80 14.18
C ASP A 152 -12.23 -6.44 13.69
N PHE A 153 -11.55 -5.82 12.73
CA PHE A 153 -11.90 -4.51 12.19
C PHE A 153 -12.99 -4.55 11.11
N VAL A 154 -13.17 -5.70 10.44
CA VAL A 154 -14.10 -5.81 9.30
C VAL A 154 -15.42 -6.50 9.65
N ARG A 155 -15.53 -7.12 10.83
CA ARG A 155 -16.71 -7.91 11.27
C ARG A 155 -18.03 -7.16 11.18
N SER A 156 -18.03 -5.84 11.32
CA SER A 156 -19.23 -5.00 11.32
C SER A 156 -19.79 -4.73 9.91
N ASP A 157 -19.00 -4.89 8.84
CA ASP A 157 -19.43 -4.67 7.46
C ASP A 157 -19.33 -5.97 6.63
N ARG A 158 -20.46 -6.45 6.12
CA ARG A 158 -20.54 -7.70 5.34
C ARG A 158 -19.71 -7.67 4.06
N ARG A 159 -19.53 -6.51 3.42
CA ARG A 159 -18.75 -6.37 2.19
C ARG A 159 -17.27 -6.47 2.50
N ALA A 160 -16.83 -5.77 3.55
CA ALA A 160 -15.46 -5.81 4.05
C ALA A 160 -15.08 -7.24 4.47
N LEU A 161 -15.91 -7.86 5.31
CA LEU A 161 -15.72 -9.24 5.74
C LEU A 161 -15.67 -10.21 4.56
N GLY A 162 -16.61 -10.12 3.62
CA GLY A 162 -16.64 -11.00 2.46
C GLY A 162 -15.41 -10.83 1.56
N LEU A 163 -14.85 -9.62 1.40
CA LEU A 163 -13.59 -9.42 0.69
C LEU A 163 -12.42 -10.12 1.40
N VAL A 164 -12.30 -9.94 2.72
CA VAL A 164 -11.24 -10.58 3.53
C VAL A 164 -11.34 -12.11 3.46
N GLU A 165 -12.55 -12.67 3.57
CA GLU A 165 -12.79 -14.12 3.46
C GLU A 165 -12.47 -14.65 2.06
N MET A 166 -12.87 -13.95 0.99
CA MET A 166 -12.52 -14.37 -0.37
C MET A 166 -11.03 -14.25 -0.65
N LEU A 167 -10.34 -13.27 -0.05
CA LEU A 167 -8.88 -13.18 -0.12
C LEU A 167 -8.22 -14.38 0.59
N ALA A 168 -8.72 -14.77 1.77
CA ALA A 168 -8.25 -15.97 2.46
C ALA A 168 -8.46 -17.25 1.62
N ALA A 169 -9.65 -17.40 1.03
CA ALA A 169 -10.00 -18.54 0.19
C ALA A 169 -9.12 -18.61 -1.07
N PHE A 170 -8.86 -17.47 -1.71
CA PHE A 170 -7.95 -17.37 -2.86
C PHE A 170 -6.53 -17.81 -2.50
N LEU A 171 -5.96 -17.26 -1.42
CA LEU A 171 -4.61 -17.58 -0.96
C LEU A 171 -4.46 -19.05 -0.54
N SER A 172 -5.55 -19.67 -0.09
CA SER A 172 -5.61 -21.10 0.27
C SER A 172 -5.89 -22.03 -0.93
N GLY A 173 -6.04 -21.49 -2.14
CA GLY A 173 -6.31 -22.28 -3.35
C GLY A 173 -7.75 -22.75 -3.52
N GLN A 174 -8.70 -22.28 -2.70
CA GLN A 174 -10.12 -22.62 -2.80
C GLN A 174 -10.87 -21.82 -3.89
N ASP A 175 -10.27 -20.73 -4.38
CA ASP A 175 -10.76 -19.92 -5.51
C ASP A 175 -9.65 -19.64 -6.53
N PRO A 176 -9.06 -20.65 -7.20
CA PRO A 176 -7.83 -20.48 -7.98
C PRO A 176 -7.95 -19.44 -9.11
N GLY A 177 -9.15 -19.19 -9.63
CA GLY A 177 -9.41 -18.17 -10.66
C GLY A 177 -9.59 -16.74 -10.15
N GLY A 178 -9.69 -16.52 -8.84
CA GLY A 178 -9.88 -15.20 -8.22
C GLY A 178 -11.17 -14.47 -8.63
N HIS A 179 -12.14 -15.14 -9.27
CA HIS A 179 -13.35 -14.48 -9.78
C HIS A 179 -14.24 -13.98 -8.64
N ARG A 180 -14.37 -14.77 -7.57
CA ARG A 180 -15.13 -14.37 -6.38
C ARG A 180 -14.43 -13.25 -5.64
N LEU A 181 -13.11 -13.34 -5.54
CA LEU A 181 -12.27 -12.28 -4.96
C LEU A 181 -12.46 -10.94 -5.69
N ARG A 182 -12.38 -10.91 -7.02
CA ARG A 182 -12.62 -9.69 -7.81
C ARG A 182 -14.04 -9.15 -7.65
N THR A 183 -15.03 -10.02 -7.67
CA THR A 183 -16.44 -9.62 -7.44
C THR A 183 -16.62 -8.96 -6.08
N MET A 184 -16.01 -9.51 -5.03
CA MET A 184 -16.07 -8.92 -3.69
C MET A 184 -15.29 -7.61 -3.61
N PHE A 185 -14.14 -7.52 -4.28
CA PHE A 185 -13.34 -6.30 -4.35
C PHE A 185 -14.14 -5.14 -5.00
N ASP A 186 -14.85 -5.42 -6.09
CA ASP A 186 -15.71 -4.43 -6.75
C ASP A 186 -16.96 -4.09 -5.91
N ALA A 187 -17.45 -5.02 -5.09
CA ALA A 187 -18.57 -4.77 -4.18
C ALA A 187 -18.21 -3.78 -3.07
N VAL A 188 -16.96 -3.78 -2.59
CA VAL A 188 -16.46 -2.81 -1.60
C VAL A 188 -16.57 -1.37 -2.12
N ARG A 189 -16.30 -1.14 -3.41
CA ARG A 189 -16.41 0.20 -4.04
C ARG A 189 -17.76 0.88 -3.78
N LYS A 190 -18.85 0.12 -3.73
CA LYS A 190 -20.21 0.65 -3.54
C LYS A 190 -20.43 1.25 -2.15
N GLY A 191 -19.54 0.97 -1.20
CA GLY A 191 -19.61 1.50 0.17
C GLY A 191 -18.68 2.68 0.43
N LEU A 192 -17.78 3.01 -0.50
CA LEU A 192 -16.80 4.07 -0.32
C LEU A 192 -17.44 5.43 -0.66
N VAL A 193 -17.29 6.38 0.25
CA VAL A 193 -17.86 7.73 0.16
C VAL A 193 -16.74 8.77 0.01
N GLU A 194 -15.65 8.60 0.75
CA GLU A 194 -14.61 9.61 0.86
C GLU A 194 -13.59 9.53 -0.30
N PRO A 195 -13.03 10.65 -0.77
CA PRO A 195 -12.02 10.66 -1.84
C PRO A 195 -10.78 9.82 -1.52
N PHE A 196 -10.37 9.78 -0.25
CA PHE A 196 -9.24 8.97 0.20
C PHE A 196 -9.53 7.47 0.06
N GLU A 197 -10.72 7.02 0.44
CA GLU A 197 -11.17 5.63 0.29
C GLU A 197 -11.16 5.20 -1.18
N GLN A 198 -11.63 6.07 -2.09
CA GLN A 198 -11.61 5.81 -3.53
C GLN A 198 -10.17 5.66 -4.05
N THR A 199 -9.26 6.50 -3.56
CA THR A 199 -7.83 6.40 -3.91
C THR A 199 -7.23 5.09 -3.41
N LEU A 200 -7.54 4.67 -2.18
CA LEU A 200 -7.12 3.37 -1.65
C LEU A 200 -7.71 2.22 -2.46
N TRP A 201 -8.94 2.33 -2.95
CA TRP A 201 -9.54 1.30 -3.80
C TRP A 201 -8.82 1.20 -5.16
N MET A 202 -8.47 2.33 -5.77
CA MET A 202 -7.70 2.34 -7.02
C MET A 202 -6.33 1.68 -6.83
N ALA A 203 -5.60 2.06 -5.78
CA ALA A 203 -4.33 1.42 -5.44
C ALA A 203 -4.52 -0.07 -5.12
N GLY A 204 -5.56 -0.42 -4.36
CA GLY A 204 -5.94 -1.78 -3.99
C GLY A 204 -6.20 -2.67 -5.20
N ARG A 205 -6.71 -2.12 -6.32
CA ARG A 205 -6.90 -2.87 -7.57
C ARG A 205 -5.57 -3.28 -8.20
N ALA A 206 -4.60 -2.37 -8.25
CA ALA A 206 -3.25 -2.69 -8.71
C ALA A 206 -2.57 -3.71 -7.78
N VAL A 207 -2.75 -3.57 -6.47
CA VAL A 207 -2.29 -4.56 -5.47
C VAL A 207 -2.94 -5.92 -5.68
N LEU A 208 -4.25 -5.96 -5.94
CA LEU A 208 -4.97 -7.20 -6.17
C LEU A 208 -4.41 -7.96 -7.38
N HIS A 209 -4.07 -7.24 -8.45
CA HIS A 209 -3.37 -7.85 -9.59
C HIS A 209 -2.01 -8.46 -9.19
N GLN A 210 -1.27 -7.83 -8.29
CA GLN A 210 -0.02 -8.41 -7.78
C GLN A 210 -0.27 -9.66 -6.93
N VAL A 211 -1.29 -9.64 -6.07
CA VAL A 211 -1.68 -10.83 -5.29
C VAL A 211 -2.04 -11.98 -6.24
N GLU A 212 -2.80 -11.71 -7.29
CA GLU A 212 -3.20 -12.72 -8.29
C GLU A 212 -2.01 -13.27 -9.08
N ASN A 213 -1.05 -12.40 -9.45
CA ASN A 213 0.11 -12.79 -10.25
C ASN A 213 1.18 -13.53 -9.43
N LEU A 214 1.35 -13.18 -8.16
CA LEU A 214 2.40 -13.73 -7.30
C LEU A 214 1.92 -14.90 -6.42
N SER A 215 0.61 -15.10 -6.29
CA SER A 215 0.05 -16.24 -5.56
C SER A 215 0.29 -17.55 -6.30
N THR A 216 0.81 -18.55 -5.59
CA THR A 216 0.96 -19.92 -6.07
C THR A 216 -0.36 -20.49 -6.61
N ALA A 217 -1.50 -20.13 -6.00
CA ALA A 217 -2.82 -20.56 -6.47
C ALA A 217 -3.13 -20.06 -7.89
N GLY A 218 -2.77 -18.81 -8.20
CA GLY A 218 -2.92 -18.24 -9.54
C GLY A 218 -1.93 -18.83 -10.54
N LEU A 219 -0.69 -19.06 -10.12
CA LEU A 219 0.36 -19.66 -10.95
C LEU A 219 0.07 -21.12 -11.34
N LEU A 220 -0.51 -21.90 -10.42
CA LEU A 220 -0.91 -23.29 -10.69
C LEU A 220 -2.07 -23.37 -11.70
N GLN A 221 -2.97 -22.38 -11.72
CA GLN A 221 -4.01 -22.29 -12.74
C GLN A 221 -3.44 -22.01 -14.14
N GLN A 222 -2.48 -21.08 -14.25
CA GLN A 222 -1.85 -20.77 -15.54
C GLN A 222 -1.15 -22.00 -16.14
N LYS A 223 -0.47 -22.80 -15.30
CA LYS A 223 0.18 -24.04 -15.74
C LYS A 223 -0.80 -25.17 -16.10
N THR A 224 -1.98 -25.20 -15.50
CA THR A 224 -3.02 -26.20 -15.85
C THR A 224 -3.87 -25.77 -17.04
N ALA A 225 -3.98 -24.47 -17.32
CA ALA A 225 -4.68 -23.91 -18.49
C ALA A 225 -3.82 -23.86 -19.76
N ALA A 226 -2.50 -24.04 -19.66
CA ALA A 226 -1.60 -24.24 -20.78
C ALA A 226 -1.21 -25.73 -20.87
N PRO A 227 -2.03 -26.60 -21.49
CA PRO A 227 -1.58 -27.94 -21.83
C PRO A 227 -0.55 -27.82 -22.96
N ASP A 228 0.68 -28.24 -22.69
CA ASP A 228 1.79 -28.54 -23.60
C ASP A 228 1.72 -27.87 -24.99
N SER A 229 2.37 -26.70 -25.11
CA SER A 229 2.87 -26.18 -26.39
C SER A 229 4.37 -26.41 -26.49
#